data_AF-A0A952TYB2-F1
#
_entry.id   AF-A0A952TYB2-F1
#
_cell.length_a   1.000
_cell.length_b   1.000
_cell.length_c   1.000
_cell.angle_alpha   90.00
_cell.angle_beta   90.00
_cell.angle_gamma   90.00
#
_symmetry.space_group_name_H-M   'P 1'
#
loop_
_entity.id
_entity.type
_entity.pdbx_description
1 polymer ?
#
loop_
_entity_poly.entity_id
_entity_poly.type
_entity_poly.pdbx_seq_one_letter_code
_entity_poly.pdbx_strand_id
1 'polypeptide(L)'
;MKTLKLTVAFLVTLGVLGLSLVQMSHAEGKDGKTIFEDAKCTTCHGIESQGVVPKKKSDKNPDLSKIHKGDDYTVDFWTKYLKKDENLNNKKHPVPFRGSDEDLTTMINWLMEVAEPLN
;
A
#
# COMPACT_ATOMS: atom_id res chain seq x y z
N MET A 1 -23.33 54.22 -45.91
CA MET A 1 -23.79 53.16 -46.84
C MET A 1 -23.22 51.83 -46.35
N LYS A 2 -24.10 50.90 -45.95
CA LYS A 2 -24.03 49.42 -46.03
C LYS A 2 -22.68 48.75 -45.69
N THR A 3 -22.45 48.30 -44.45
CA THR A 3 -22.59 46.90 -43.94
C THR A 3 -21.87 45.80 -44.74
N LEU A 4 -20.91 45.13 -44.11
CA LEU A 4 -20.77 43.67 -44.23
C LEU A 4 -20.33 43.07 -42.89
N LYS A 5 -21.22 42.27 -42.31
CA LYS A 5 -20.99 41.45 -41.14
C LYS A 5 -20.16 40.25 -41.57
N LEU A 6 -19.11 39.90 -40.85
CA LEU A 6 -18.62 38.53 -40.82
C LEU A 6 -18.26 38.15 -39.38
N THR A 7 -19.21 37.44 -38.78
CA THR A 7 -19.12 36.69 -37.53
C THR A 7 -17.93 35.75 -37.58
N VAL A 8 -16.86 36.04 -36.83
CA VAL A 8 -15.86 35.02 -36.49
C VAL A 8 -16.40 34.28 -35.28
N ALA A 9 -16.92 33.08 -35.56
CA ALA A 9 -17.52 32.18 -34.61
C ALA A 9 -16.55 31.87 -33.47
N PHE A 10 -17.07 32.02 -32.26
CA PHE A 10 -16.49 31.58 -31.00
C PHE A 10 -16.50 30.05 -30.99
N LEU A 11 -15.43 29.42 -31.51
CA LEU A 11 -15.20 27.98 -31.37
C LEU A 11 -14.50 27.71 -30.03
N VAL A 12 -15.27 27.82 -28.95
CA VAL A 12 -14.98 27.11 -27.71
C VAL A 12 -15.41 25.66 -27.94
N THR A 13 -14.50 24.87 -28.51
CA THR A 13 -14.57 23.41 -28.46
C THR A 13 -13.64 22.95 -27.36
N LEU A 14 -14.26 22.47 -26.28
CA LEU A 14 -13.67 21.93 -25.07
C LEU A 14 -12.52 20.95 -25.37
N GLY A 15 -11.29 21.36 -25.09
CA GLY A 15 -10.17 20.46 -24.85
C GLY A 15 -10.20 19.95 -23.41
N VAL A 16 -11.19 19.12 -23.06
CA VAL A 16 -11.13 18.28 -21.85
C VAL A 16 -10.71 16.90 -22.34
N LEU A 17 -9.41 16.72 -22.55
CA LEU A 17 -8.84 15.44 -22.93
C LEU A 17 -7.84 15.01 -21.85
N GLY A 18 -8.25 14.00 -21.08
CA GLY A 18 -7.31 13.14 -20.37
C GLY A 18 -7.02 13.51 -18.92
N LEU A 19 -8.05 13.74 -18.08
CA LEU A 19 -7.89 13.39 -16.67
C LEU A 19 -7.96 11.86 -16.60
N SER A 20 -6.81 11.21 -16.71
CA SER A 20 -6.64 9.79 -16.44
C SER A 20 -7.03 9.55 -14.98
N LEU A 21 -8.32 9.29 -14.76
CA LEU A 21 -8.76 8.58 -13.58
C LEU A 21 -8.13 7.19 -13.69
N VAL A 22 -6.94 7.05 -13.12
CA VAL A 22 -6.43 5.74 -12.70
C VAL A 22 -7.44 5.28 -11.66
N GLN A 23 -8.51 4.66 -12.12
CA GLN A 23 -9.37 3.85 -11.29
C GLN A 23 -8.49 2.66 -10.93
N MET A 24 -7.76 2.81 -9.82
CA MET A 24 -7.12 1.72 -9.12
C MET A 24 -8.26 0.74 -8.81
N SER A 25 -8.39 -0.26 -9.66
CA SER A 25 -9.32 -1.36 -9.46
C SER A 25 -8.79 -2.09 -8.24
N HIS A 26 -9.40 -1.83 -7.07
CA HIS A 26 -9.34 -2.78 -5.98
C HIS A 26 -9.99 -4.05 -6.54
N ALA A 27 -9.17 -5.03 -6.90
CA ALA A 27 -9.63 -6.34 -7.29
C ALA A 27 -10.60 -6.88 -6.22
N GLU A 28 -11.54 -7.72 -6.62
CA GLU A 28 -12.59 -8.35 -5.80
C GLU A 28 -12.03 -9.38 -4.78
N GLY A 29 -10.90 -9.05 -4.15
CA GLY A 29 -10.22 -9.82 -3.11
C GLY A 29 -10.27 -9.11 -1.75
N LYS A 30 -9.80 -9.81 -0.71
CA LYS A 30 -9.70 -9.22 0.63
C LYS A 30 -8.75 -8.03 0.60
N ASP A 31 -9.11 -6.93 1.26
CA ASP A 31 -8.19 -5.81 1.43
C ASP A 31 -6.99 -6.19 2.32
N GLY A 32 -5.90 -5.43 2.21
CA GLY A 32 -4.65 -5.72 2.93
C GLY A 32 -4.80 -5.70 4.45
N LYS A 33 -5.68 -4.86 5.00
CA LYS A 33 -5.95 -4.82 6.44
C LYS A 33 -6.66 -6.11 6.90
N THR A 34 -7.68 -6.52 6.16
CA THR A 34 -8.39 -7.79 6.42
C THR A 34 -7.42 -8.97 6.38
N ILE A 35 -6.50 -9.02 5.41
CA ILE A 35 -5.47 -10.07 5.33
C ILE A 35 -4.54 -10.03 6.55
N PHE A 36 -4.09 -8.84 6.97
CA PHE A 36 -3.23 -8.67 8.14
C PHE A 36 -3.87 -9.21 9.43
N GLU A 37 -5.17 -8.96 9.62
CA GLU A 37 -5.93 -9.44 10.76
C GLU A 37 -6.22 -10.95 10.70
N ASP A 38 -6.58 -11.46 9.52
CA ASP A 38 -6.84 -12.87 9.27
C ASP A 38 -5.59 -13.73 9.47
N ALA A 39 -4.44 -13.27 8.94
CA ALA A 39 -3.12 -13.89 9.07
C ALA A 39 -2.53 -13.78 10.49
N LYS A 40 -3.26 -13.17 11.43
CA LYS A 40 -2.90 -13.04 12.85
C LYS A 40 -1.64 -12.20 13.10
N CYS A 41 -1.29 -11.28 12.20
CA CYS A 41 -0.20 -10.32 12.39
C CYS A 41 -0.42 -9.45 13.63
N THR A 42 -1.69 -9.13 13.95
CA THR A 42 -2.13 -8.45 15.18
C THR A 42 -1.79 -9.19 16.47
N THR A 43 -1.31 -10.43 16.41
CA THR A 43 -0.82 -11.13 17.61
C THR A 43 0.38 -10.41 18.21
N CYS A 44 1.28 -9.91 17.36
CA CYS A 44 2.56 -9.31 17.75
C CYS A 44 2.65 -7.84 17.39
N HIS A 45 2.06 -7.44 16.26
CA HIS A 45 2.26 -6.11 15.67
C HIS A 45 1.00 -5.25 15.73
N GLY A 46 1.20 -3.97 16.05
CA GLY A 46 0.22 -2.90 15.87
C GLY A 46 0.47 -2.13 14.59
N ILE A 47 -0.52 -1.32 14.21
CA ILE A 47 -0.40 -0.23 13.25
C ILE A 47 -1.22 0.92 13.83
N GLU A 48 -0.63 1.67 14.75
CA GLU A 48 -1.23 2.85 15.38
C GLU A 48 -1.87 3.83 14.36
N SER A 49 -1.23 4.08 13.21
CA SER A 49 -1.78 4.95 12.15
C SER A 49 -3.11 4.47 11.57
N GLN A 50 -3.43 3.18 11.75
CA GLN A 50 -4.65 2.52 11.28
C GLN A 50 -5.57 2.10 12.45
N GLY A 51 -5.26 2.51 13.67
CA GLY A 51 -6.00 2.14 14.88
C GLY A 51 -5.92 0.64 15.21
N VAL A 52 -4.92 -0.08 14.68
CA VAL A 52 -4.75 -1.52 14.91
C VAL A 52 -3.86 -1.74 16.13
N VAL A 53 -4.38 -2.42 17.15
CA VAL A 53 -3.69 -2.66 18.43
C VAL A 53 -3.19 -4.11 18.51
N PRO A 54 -1.92 -4.35 18.91
CA PRO A 54 -1.41 -5.70 19.08
C PRO A 54 -2.06 -6.40 20.29
N LYS A 55 -2.37 -7.68 20.14
CA LYS A 55 -2.90 -8.52 21.23
C LYS A 55 -1.87 -8.77 22.33
N LYS A 56 -0.58 -8.84 21.96
CA LYS A 56 0.53 -9.00 22.89
C LYS A 56 1.55 -7.89 22.66
N LYS A 57 1.41 -6.79 23.41
CA LYS A 57 2.37 -5.69 23.38
C LYS A 57 3.71 -6.15 23.97
N SER A 58 4.80 -5.84 23.27
CA SER A 58 6.16 -6.18 23.65
C SER A 58 7.09 -5.20 22.96
N ASP A 59 8.08 -4.67 23.68
CA ASP A 59 9.08 -3.74 23.11
C ASP A 59 9.96 -4.42 22.04
N LYS A 60 9.93 -5.75 21.97
CA LYS A 60 10.62 -6.54 20.93
C LYS A 60 9.86 -6.62 19.61
N ASN A 61 8.56 -6.29 19.61
CA ASN A 61 7.73 -6.31 18.42
C ASN A 61 7.49 -4.86 17.99
N PRO A 62 8.07 -4.40 16.86
CA PRO A 62 7.86 -3.03 16.41
C PRO A 62 6.39 -2.80 16.05
N ASP A 63 5.92 -1.58 16.32
CA ASP A 63 4.72 -1.06 15.67
C ASP A 63 5.00 -0.84 14.18
N LEU A 64 4.09 -1.26 13.32
CA LEU A 64 4.27 -1.25 11.87
C LEU A 64 3.66 -0.01 11.21
N SER A 65 3.25 1.01 11.97
CA SER A 65 3.00 2.34 11.39
C SER A 65 4.26 2.97 10.83
N LYS A 66 5.44 2.41 11.14
CA LYS A 66 6.73 2.78 10.57
C LYS A 66 7.46 1.53 10.13
N ILE A 67 7.91 1.50 8.88
CA ILE A 67 8.71 0.40 8.33
C ILE A 67 9.82 0.94 7.43
N HIS A 68 10.87 0.16 7.24
CA HIS A 68 11.88 0.51 6.23
C HIS A 68 11.25 0.51 4.83
N LYS A 69 11.60 1.51 4.02
CA LYS A 69 11.16 1.67 2.62
C LYS A 69 12.35 2.11 1.77
N GLY A 70 12.23 1.93 0.45
CA GLY A 70 13.25 2.32 -0.53
C GLY A 70 13.74 1.13 -1.35
N ASP A 71 14.81 1.34 -2.11
CA ASP A 71 15.33 0.38 -3.09
C ASP A 71 15.70 -0.98 -2.46
N ASP A 72 16.18 -0.98 -1.21
CA ASP A 72 16.55 -2.20 -0.48
C ASP A 72 15.37 -2.86 0.25
N TYR A 73 14.25 -2.15 0.41
CA TYR A 73 13.09 -2.58 1.20
C TYR A 73 11.82 -2.60 0.33
N THR A 74 11.90 -3.35 -0.77
CA THR A 74 10.82 -3.53 -1.73
C THR A 74 9.79 -4.56 -1.26
N VAL A 75 8.69 -4.68 -2.02
CA VAL A 75 7.68 -5.74 -1.82
C VAL A 75 8.31 -7.14 -1.90
N ASP A 76 9.29 -7.35 -2.78
CA ASP A 76 10.01 -8.61 -2.90
C ASP A 76 10.87 -8.91 -1.65
N PHE A 77 11.57 -7.91 -1.12
CA PHE A 77 12.31 -8.04 0.14
C PHE A 77 11.37 -8.46 1.28
N TRP A 78 10.25 -7.75 1.46
CA TRP A 78 9.29 -8.06 2.52
C TRP A 78 8.63 -9.42 2.33
N THR A 79 8.37 -9.82 1.09
CA THR A 79 7.86 -11.16 0.75
C THR A 79 8.84 -12.24 1.19
N LYS A 80 10.11 -12.12 0.83
CA LYS A 80 11.16 -13.06 1.23
C LYS A 80 11.37 -13.07 2.75
N TYR A 81 11.36 -11.91 3.40
CA TYR A 81 11.51 -11.81 4.86
C TYR A 81 10.37 -12.53 5.59
N LEU A 82 9.12 -12.31 5.17
CA LEU A 82 7.93 -12.94 5.74
C LEU A 82 7.80 -14.43 5.38
N LYS A 83 8.47 -14.89 4.32
CA LYS A 83 8.65 -16.32 4.00
C LYS A 83 9.88 -16.94 4.65
N LYS A 84 10.69 -16.15 5.37
CA LYS A 84 11.94 -16.56 6.04
C LYS A 84 13.09 -16.92 5.09
N ASP A 85 13.06 -16.37 3.88
CA ASP A 85 14.10 -16.50 2.86
C ASP A 85 15.11 -15.34 2.88
N GLU A 86 14.79 -14.25 3.61
CA GLU A 86 15.66 -13.08 3.80
C GLU A 86 15.79 -12.72 5.28
N ASN A 87 16.86 -11.98 5.63
CA ASN A 87 17.10 -11.45 6.96
C ASN A 87 16.87 -9.94 7.02
N LEU A 88 16.25 -9.48 8.09
CA LEU A 88 16.27 -8.08 8.50
C LEU A 88 17.16 -7.96 9.74
N ASN A 89 18.21 -7.13 9.68
CA ASN A 89 19.17 -6.96 10.78
C ASN A 89 19.75 -8.29 11.28
N ASN A 90 20.18 -9.17 10.36
CA ASN A 90 20.70 -10.51 10.63
C ASN A 90 19.74 -11.45 11.37
N LYS A 91 18.42 -11.17 11.32
CA LYS A 91 17.39 -11.99 11.94
C LYS A 91 16.30 -12.32 10.93
N LYS A 92 15.74 -13.53 11.04
CA LYS A 92 14.53 -13.93 10.32
C LYS A 92 13.29 -13.51 11.09
N HIS A 93 12.18 -13.28 10.38
CA HIS A 93 10.88 -13.16 11.03
C HIS A 93 10.57 -14.45 11.83
N PRO A 94 10.05 -14.36 13.06
CA PRO A 94 9.89 -15.53 13.92
C PRO A 94 8.90 -16.56 13.32
N VAL A 95 7.85 -16.07 12.67
CA VAL A 95 6.78 -16.90 12.07
C VAL A 95 6.72 -16.68 10.56
N PRO A 96 6.67 -17.73 9.73
CA PRO A 96 6.43 -17.56 8.30
C PRO A 96 4.97 -17.20 8.04
N PHE A 97 4.72 -16.41 7.01
CA PHE A 97 3.37 -16.20 6.48
C PHE A 97 2.81 -17.53 5.94
N ARG A 98 1.49 -17.77 6.13
CA ARG A 98 0.83 -19.05 5.79
C ARG A 98 -0.34 -18.91 4.81
N GLY A 99 -0.57 -17.71 4.26
CA GLY A 99 -1.57 -17.47 3.21
C GLY A 99 -0.99 -17.65 1.81
N SER A 100 -1.74 -17.21 0.79
CA SER A 100 -1.28 -17.21 -0.60
C SER A 100 -0.26 -16.11 -0.87
N ASP A 101 0.51 -16.26 -1.95
CA ASP A 101 1.47 -15.23 -2.38
C ASP A 101 0.77 -13.94 -2.83
N GLU A 102 -0.44 -14.06 -3.35
CA GLU A 102 -1.30 -12.92 -3.73
C GLU A 102 -1.77 -12.15 -2.50
N ASP A 103 -2.23 -12.85 -1.45
CA ASP A 103 -2.63 -12.23 -0.18
C ASP A 103 -1.42 -11.55 0.48
N LEU A 104 -0.26 -12.21 0.47
CA LEU A 104 0.97 -11.66 1.03
C LEU A 104 1.37 -10.36 0.32
N THR A 105 1.36 -10.37 -1.01
CA THR A 105 1.69 -9.19 -1.83
C THR A 105 0.70 -8.06 -1.57
N THR A 106 -0.60 -8.37 -1.49
CA THR A 106 -1.66 -7.39 -1.20
C THR A 106 -1.48 -6.75 0.18
N MET A 107 -1.21 -7.56 1.21
CA MET A 107 -0.96 -7.10 2.57
C MET A 107 0.31 -6.23 2.65
N ILE A 108 1.40 -6.61 1.99
CA ILE A 108 2.65 -5.85 1.99
C ILE A 108 2.44 -4.50 1.28
N ASN A 109 1.78 -4.47 0.12
CA ASN A 109 1.49 -3.23 -0.59
C ASN A 109 0.67 -2.27 0.25
N TRP A 110 -0.38 -2.78 0.90
CA TRP A 110 -1.17 -1.99 1.85
C TRP A 110 -0.31 -1.45 2.99
N LEU A 111 0.57 -2.27 3.58
CA LEU A 111 1.48 -1.80 4.63
C LEU A 111 2.43 -0.70 4.13
N MET A 112 2.96 -0.84 2.91
CA MET A 112 3.81 0.16 2.25
C MET A 112 3.06 1.44 1.92
N GLU A 113 1.73 1.43 1.84
CA GLU A 113 0.90 2.62 1.66
C GLU A 113 0.63 3.34 2.99
N VAL A 114 0.23 2.60 4.03
CA VAL A 114 -0.26 3.19 5.30
C VAL A 114 0.83 3.49 6.33
N ALA A 115 2.01 2.86 6.21
CA ALA A 115 3.13 3.12 7.09
C ALA A 115 3.91 4.36 6.65
N GLU A 116 4.51 5.09 7.59
CA GLU A 116 5.56 6.06 7.30
C GLU A 116 6.90 5.33 7.08
N PRO A 117 7.84 5.90 6.31
CA PRO A 117 9.20 5.38 6.27
C PRO A 117 9.86 5.50 7.65
N LEU A 118 10.57 4.44 8.06
CA LEU A 118 11.37 4.44 9.28
C LEU A 118 12.69 5.18 9.01
N ASN A 119 12.87 6.32 9.70
CA ASN A 119 14.07 7.16 9.64
C ASN A 119 15.24 6.56 10.43
#